data_AF-A0A662MUN1-F1
#
_entry.id   AF-A0A662MUN1-F1
#
_cell.length_a   1.000
_cell.length_b   1.000
_cell.length_c   1.000
_cell.angle_alpha   90.00
_cell.angle_beta   90.00
_cell.angle_gamma   90.00
#
_symmetry.space_group_name_H-M   'P 1'
#
loop_
_entity.id
_entity.type
_entity.pdbx_description
1 polymer ?
#
loop_
_entity_poly.entity_id
_entity_poly.type
_entity_poly.pdbx_seq_one_letter_code
_entity_poly.pdbx_strand_id
1 'polypeptide(L)'
;FLSGGERIALGLSFRLALSIYKVRNMELLILDEPTPFLDEERRKKLIDIISQHLRKIPQVLIVSHDEELKDAADYVIRVALVGGKSNVEVESLAAY
;
A
#
# COMPACT_ATOMS: atom_id res chain seq x y z
N PHE A 1 -7.10 24.04 6.23
CA PHE A 1 -7.62 22.67 6.23
C PHE A 1 -6.58 21.77 5.57
N LEU A 2 -6.25 20.62 6.17
CA LEU A 2 -5.27 19.68 5.61
C LEU A 2 -5.76 19.16 4.24
N SER A 3 -4.88 19.20 3.25
CA SER A 3 -5.07 18.62 1.91
C SER A 3 -5.24 17.10 1.98
N GLY A 4 -5.76 16.49 0.91
CA GLY A 4 -5.99 15.04 0.85
C GLY A 4 -4.74 14.23 1.17
N GLY A 5 -3.59 14.62 0.59
CA GLY A 5 -2.29 13.99 0.86
C GLY A 5 -1.81 14.18 2.30
N GLU A 6 -2.03 15.35 2.90
CA GLU A 6 -1.68 15.58 4.32
C GLU A 6 -2.54 14.74 5.27
N ARG A 7 -3.80 14.47 4.92
CA ARG A 7 -4.67 13.57 5.70
C ARG A 7 -4.22 12.12 5.62
N ILE A 8 -3.76 11.67 4.45
CA ILE A 8 -3.20 10.32 4.26
C ILE A 8 -1.89 10.20 5.03
N ALA A 9 -0.97 11.16 4.88
CA ALA A 9 0.30 11.18 5.61
C ALA A 9 0.08 11.20 7.13
N LEU A 10 -0.87 12.01 7.61
CA LEU A 10 -1.24 12.06 9.03
C LEU A 10 -1.86 10.73 9.50
N GLY A 11 -2.78 10.15 8.72
CA GLY A 11 -3.41 8.86 9.04
C GLY A 11 -2.42 7.70 9.08
N LEU A 12 -1.47 7.67 8.14
CA LEU A 12 -0.40 6.67 8.11
C LEU A 12 0.57 6.87 9.28
N SER A 13 0.98 8.12 9.55
CA SER A 13 1.84 8.46 10.69
C SER A 13 1.19 8.10 12.02
N PHE A 14 -0.12 8.31 12.16
CA PHE A 14 -0.87 7.98 13.36
C PHE A 14 -1.04 6.47 13.54
N ARG A 15 -1.29 5.72 12.46
CA ARG A 15 -1.32 4.25 12.49
C ARG A 15 0.06 3.68 12.84
N LEU A 16 1.13 4.19 12.23
CA LEU A 16 2.50 3.79 12.55
C LEU A 16 2.86 4.11 14.01
N ALA A 17 2.51 5.30 14.50
CA ALA A 17 2.75 5.70 15.88
C ALA A 17 1.98 4.83 16.88
N LEU A 18 0.70 4.52 16.61
CA LEU A 18 -0.09 3.60 17.43
C LEU A 18 0.48 2.19 17.42
N SER A 19 0.94 1.71 16.26
CA SER A 19 1.60 0.41 16.15
C SER A 19 2.91 0.38 16.93
N ILE A 20 3.77 1.38 16.83
CA ILE A 20 5.02 1.46 17.62
C ILE A 20 4.72 1.53 19.13
N TYR A 21 3.66 2.25 19.53
CA TYR A 21 3.34 2.47 20.94
C TYR A 21 2.63 1.27 21.60
N LYS A 22 1.79 0.53 20.87
CA LYS A 22 1.04 -0.63 21.41
C LYS A 22 1.63 -2.00 21.04
N VAL A 23 2.34 -2.10 19.91
CA VAL A 23 2.70 -3.36 19.27
C VAL A 23 4.17 -3.28 18.89
N ARG A 24 5.05 -3.66 19.83
CA ARG A 24 6.51 -3.64 19.62
C ARG A 24 6.95 -4.35 18.32
N ASN A 25 6.13 -5.24 17.77
CA ASN A 25 6.35 -5.93 16.49
C ASN A 25 5.08 -5.86 15.63
N MET A 26 4.94 -4.85 14.76
CA MET A 26 3.88 -4.87 13.75
C MET A 26 4.25 -5.91 12.69
N GLU A 27 3.51 -7.02 12.65
CA GLU A 27 3.76 -8.13 11.72
C GLU A 27 3.00 -7.98 10.40
N LEU A 28 1.83 -7.32 10.42
CA LEU A 28 0.96 -7.13 9.26
C LEU A 28 0.46 -5.68 9.18
N LEU A 29 0.60 -5.08 8.00
CA LEU A 29 -0.01 -3.80 7.65
C LEU A 29 -0.94 -3.97 6.44
N ILE A 30 -2.18 -3.47 6.54
CA ILE A 30 -3.13 -3.48 5.43
C ILE A 30 -3.45 -2.03 5.04
N LEU A 31 -3.28 -1.70 3.76
CA LEU A 31 -3.59 -0.41 3.16
C LEU A 31 -4.66 -0.60 2.09
N ASP A 32 -5.86 -0.10 2.34
CA ASP A 32 -6.96 -0.09 1.37
C ASP A 32 -7.01 1.28 0.69
N GLU A 33 -6.76 1.29 -0.61
CA GLU A 33 -6.66 2.46 -1.48
C GLU A 33 -5.85 3.61 -0.85
N PRO A 34 -4.50 3.53 -0.81
CA PRO A 34 -3.67 4.53 -0.16
C PRO A 34 -3.31 5.74 -1.04
N THR A 35 -3.68 5.74 -2.33
CA THR A 35 -3.40 6.82 -3.29
C THR A 35 -4.57 7.76 -3.64
N PRO A 36 -5.74 7.79 -2.95
CA PRO A 36 -6.87 8.57 -3.42
C PRO A 36 -6.52 10.05 -3.37
N PHE A 37 -6.70 10.73 -4.50
CA PHE A 37 -6.39 12.14 -4.67
C PHE A 37 -4.90 12.52 -4.50
N LEU A 38 -3.97 11.56 -4.65
CA LEU A 38 -2.55 11.87 -4.78
C LEU A 38 -2.23 12.29 -6.21
N ASP A 39 -1.46 13.38 -6.33
CA ASP A 39 -0.79 13.73 -7.58
C ASP A 39 0.39 12.78 -7.86
N GLU A 40 0.92 12.84 -9.08
CA GLU A 40 2.02 11.96 -9.54
C GLU A 40 3.25 12.05 -8.62
N GLU A 41 3.59 13.24 -8.13
CA GLU A 41 4.74 13.44 -7.24
C GLU A 41 4.54 12.74 -5.88
N ARG A 42 3.34 12.85 -5.32
CA ARG A 42 2.98 12.20 -4.05
C ARG A 42 2.85 10.68 -4.19
N ARG A 43 2.40 10.19 -5.35
CA ARG A 43 2.37 8.76 -5.67
C ARG A 43 3.79 8.18 -5.68
N LYS A 44 4.74 8.85 -6.35
CA LYS A 44 6.16 8.45 -6.33
C LYS A 44 6.74 8.43 -4.92
N LYS A 45 6.45 9.45 -4.10
CA LYS A 45 6.84 9.45 -2.68
C LYS A 45 6.24 8.28 -1.90
N LEU A 46 5.00 7.90 -2.19
CA LEU A 46 4.38 6.74 -1.55
C LEU A 46 5.10 5.43 -1.97
N ILE A 47 5.41 5.27 -3.24
CA ILE A 47 6.20 4.14 -3.77
C ILE A 47 7.57 4.06 -3.08
N ASP A 48 8.25 5.19 -2.90
CA ASP A 48 9.52 5.26 -2.16
C ASP A 48 9.36 4.86 -0.69
N ILE A 49 8.29 5.33 -0.03
CA ILE A 49 7.99 4.97 1.37
C ILE A 49 7.71 3.46 1.48
N ILE A 50 6.92 2.89 0.57
CA ILE A 50 6.64 1.45 0.53
C ILE A 50 7.96 0.67 0.39
N SER A 51 8.77 1.06 -0.59
CA SER A 51 10.04 0.39 -0.91
C SER A 51 11.09 0.49 0.21
N GLN A 52 11.19 1.63 0.90
CA GLN A 52 12.25 1.86 1.91
C GLN A 52 11.82 1.56 3.35
N HIS A 53 10.55 1.77 3.69
CA HIS A 53 10.08 1.74 5.08
C HIS A 53 9.14 0.56 5.33
N LEU A 54 8.20 0.28 4.43
CA LEU A 54 7.22 -0.78 4.65
C LEU A 54 7.80 -2.18 4.48
N ARG A 55 8.90 -2.35 3.75
CA ARG A 55 9.67 -3.62 3.70
C ARG A 55 10.20 -4.10 5.06
N LYS A 56 10.23 -3.24 6.08
CA LYS A 56 10.63 -3.62 7.46
C LYS A 56 9.49 -4.32 8.21
N ILE A 57 8.27 -4.27 7.70
CA ILE A 57 7.10 -4.97 8.23
C ILE A 57 7.09 -6.36 7.56
N PRO A 58 6.99 -7.46 8.34
CA PRO A 58 6.99 -8.82 7.80
C PRO A 58 5.97 -9.08 6.68
N GLN A 59 4.79 -8.47 6.77
CA GLN A 59 3.77 -8.58 5.73
C GLN A 59 3.05 -7.24 5.51
N VAL A 60 2.90 -6.85 4.24
CA VAL A 60 2.14 -5.67 3.83
C VAL A 60 1.17 -6.08 2.73
N LEU A 61 -0.12 -5.78 2.91
CA LEU A 61 -1.16 -5.97 1.91
C LEU A 61 -1.65 -4.60 1.44
N ILE A 62 -1.53 -4.33 0.14
CA ILE A 62 -2.01 -3.09 -0.47
C ILE A 62 -3.09 -3.44 -1.49
N VAL A 63 -4.25 -2.80 -1.36
CA VAL A 63 -5.34 -2.85 -2.34
C VAL A 63 -5.37 -1.50 -3.03
N SER A 64 -5.21 -1.49 -4.35
CA SER A 64 -5.33 -0.27 -5.16
C SER A 64 -5.64 -0.60 -6.61
N HIS A 65 -6.19 0.38 -7.32
CA HIS A 65 -6.35 0.38 -8.77
C HIS A 65 -5.14 1.01 -9.51
N ASP A 66 -4.11 1.43 -8.78
CA ASP A 66 -2.92 2.11 -9.29
C ASP A 66 -1.83 1.11 -9.70
N GLU A 67 -1.57 0.97 -11.00
CA GLU A 67 -0.58 0.02 -11.52
C GLU A 67 0.87 0.42 -11.21
N GLU A 68 1.16 1.70 -10.91
CA GLU A 68 2.52 2.13 -10.54
C GLU A 68 2.99 1.55 -9.20
N LEU A 69 2.06 1.15 -8.33
CA LEU A 69 2.40 0.50 -7.06
C LEU A 69 2.97 -0.92 -7.26
N LYS A 70 2.75 -1.53 -8.42
CA LYS A 70 3.25 -2.88 -8.72
C LYS A 70 4.77 -2.96 -8.69
N ASP A 71 5.45 -1.88 -9.08
CA ASP A 71 6.91 -1.83 -9.14
C ASP A 71 7.57 -1.98 -7.75
N ALA A 72 6.84 -1.68 -6.67
CA ALA A 72 7.31 -1.81 -5.30
C ALA A 72 6.90 -3.14 -4.62
N ALA A 73 6.07 -3.96 -5.27
CA ALA A 73 5.45 -5.14 -4.68
C ALA A 73 6.24 -6.43 -4.93
N ASP A 74 6.34 -7.28 -3.91
CA ASP A 74 6.93 -8.62 -4.05
C ASP A 74 5.96 -9.62 -4.72
N TYR A 75 4.66 -9.41 -4.56
CA TYR A 75 3.59 -10.22 -5.15
C TYR A 75 2.48 -9.33 -5.69
N VAL A 76 1.92 -9.69 -6.86
CA VAL A 76 0.77 -9.01 -7.44
C VAL A 76 -0.39 -9.98 -7.58
N ILE A 77 -1.54 -9.60 -7.04
CA ILE A 77 -2.80 -10.32 -7.19
C ILE A 77 -3.75 -9.42 -7.97
N ARG A 78 -4.14 -9.85 -9.16
CA ARG A 78 -5.04 -9.12 -10.03
C ARG A 78 -6.46 -9.61 -9.78
N VAL A 79 -7.37 -8.68 -9.50
CA VAL A 79 -8.78 -8.98 -9.25
C VAL A 79 -9.61 -8.32 -10.33
N ALA A 80 -10.43 -9.11 -11.04
CA ALA A 80 -11.27 -8.63 -12.14
C ALA A 80 -12.70 -9.18 -12.01
N LEU A 81 -13.68 -8.42 -12.48
CA LEU A 81 -15.08 -8.88 -12.53
C LEU A 81 -15.31 -9.63 -13.85
N VAL A 82 -15.57 -10.93 -13.79
CA VAL A 82 -15.84 -11.77 -14.97
C VAL A 82 -17.19 -12.46 -14.77
N GLY A 83 -18.16 -12.16 -15.66
CA GLY A 83 -19.49 -12.77 -15.59
C GLY A 83 -20.23 -12.52 -14.27
N GLY A 84 -20.03 -11.35 -13.65
CA GLY A 84 -20.63 -11.00 -12.36
C GLY A 84 -19.97 -11.64 -11.14
N LYS A 85 -18.82 -12.33 -11.30
CA LYS A 85 -18.04 -12.91 -10.20
C LYS A 85 -16.65 -12.31 -10.16
N SER A 86 -16.12 -12.12 -8.96
CA SER A 86 -14.72 -11.73 -8.78
C SER A 86 -13.82 -12.90 -9.16
N ASN A 87 -13.02 -12.70 -10.20
CA ASN A 87 -11.96 -13.59 -10.61
C ASN A 87 -10.63 -13.07 -10.06
N VAL A 88 -9.80 -13.98 -9.55
CA VAL A 88 -8.51 -13.65 -8.93
C VAL A 88 -7.42 -14.37 -9.71
N GLU A 89 -6.45 -13.61 -10.18
CA GLU A 89 -5.28 -14.11 -10.90
C GLU A 89 -4.01 -13.71 -10.15
N VAL A 90 -3.15 -14.68 -9.87
CA VAL A 90 -1.88 -14.44 -9.18
C VAL A 90 -0.81 -14.21 -10.24
N GLU A 91 -0.33 -12.97 -10.35
CA GLU A 91 0.85 -12.65 -11.15
C GLU A 91 2.09 -12.81 -10.26
N SER A 92 2.86 -13.87 -10.49
CA SER A 92 4.20 -13.98 -9.89
C SER A 92 5.12 -13.01 -10.61
N LEU A 93 5.50 -11.91 -9.96
CA LEU A 93 6.65 -11.13 -10.39
C LEU A 93 7.90 -11.93 -10.04
N ALA A 94 8.74 -12.23 -11.04
CA ALA A 94 10.05 -12.82 -10.79
C ALA A 94 10.86 -11.85 -9.93
N ALA A 95 11.17 -12.26 -8.70
CA ALA A 95 11.95 -11.46 -7.76
C ALA A 95 13.30 -11.06 -8.37
N TYR A 96 13.67 -9.77 -8.23
CA TYR A 96 15.03 -9.27 -8.41
C TYR A 96 15.91 -9.66 -7.21
#